data_AF-A0A2A2M296-F1
#
_entry.id   AF-A0A2A2M296-F1
#
_cell.length_a   1.000
_cell.length_b   1.000
_cell.length_c   1.000
_cell.angle_alpha   90.00
_cell.angle_beta   90.00
_cell.angle_gamma   90.00
#
_symmetry.space_group_name_H-M   'P 1'
#
loop_
_entity.id
_entity.type
_entity.pdbx_description
1 polymer ?
#
loop_
_entity_poly.entity_id
_entity_poly.type
_entity_poly.pdbx_seq_one_letter_code
_entity_poly.pdbx_strand_id
1 'polypeptide(L)'
;MIASVSATVLQQRSEVDAEWMTYKAEATENWRKLAEEATHIEAINKSAVAAAESRFAGSIQDAQTKLDGWISAQGEQRQLEKPAALWAERAGKHSKQAAKWQSMSIIVGIAGLVFAALVAVIAFKLAKPLFDAAIVPGAPAKLLAGTLRPTFHYELIFTGAITLAWLTMYLWAMRILVRLYTTEHHLAIDASARGAMMEAYLGLIEADAANAADRPIVLQALFRPVQDGMVRDDGPPGITPAALLSSIAGAKGGNS
;
A
#
# COMPACT_ATOMS: atom_id res chain seq x y z
N MET A 1 63.80 -64.24 -87.28
CA MET A 1 63.33 -62.84 -87.21
C MET A 1 61.83 -62.73 -86.97
N ILE A 2 60.96 -63.47 -87.68
CA ILE A 2 59.49 -63.39 -87.46
C ILE A 2 59.07 -63.84 -86.05
N ALA A 3 59.62 -64.96 -85.54
CA ALA A 3 59.28 -65.48 -84.22
C ALA A 3 59.72 -64.57 -83.05
N SER A 4 60.82 -63.81 -83.18
CA SER A 4 61.27 -62.89 -82.12
C SER A 4 60.43 -61.62 -82.09
N VAL A 5 60.00 -61.11 -83.25
CA VAL A 5 59.10 -59.95 -83.34
C VAL A 5 57.73 -60.27 -82.74
N SER A 6 57.17 -61.46 -83.01
CA SER A 6 55.90 -61.88 -82.41
C SER A 6 55.99 -62.03 -80.89
N ALA A 7 57.11 -62.51 -80.35
CA ALA A 7 57.30 -62.63 -78.90
C ALA A 7 57.40 -61.26 -78.22
N THR A 8 58.14 -60.31 -78.80
CA THR A 8 58.24 -58.94 -78.28
C THR A 8 56.89 -58.21 -78.31
N VAL A 9 56.11 -58.37 -79.39
CA VAL A 9 54.76 -57.77 -79.49
C VAL A 9 53.80 -58.35 -78.45
N LEU A 10 53.88 -59.66 -78.18
CA LEU A 10 53.04 -60.29 -77.14
C LEU A 10 53.43 -59.84 -75.73
N GLN A 11 54.72 -59.69 -75.46
CA GLN A 11 55.21 -59.17 -74.19
C GLN A 11 54.75 -57.72 -73.97
N GLN A 12 54.94 -56.86 -74.97
CA GLN A 12 54.53 -55.46 -74.90
C GLN A 12 53.01 -55.30 -74.78
N ARG A 13 52.23 -56.17 -75.41
CA ARG A 13 50.77 -56.22 -75.24
C ARG A 13 50.38 -56.63 -73.81
N SER A 14 51.05 -57.62 -73.24
CA SER A 14 50.77 -58.04 -71.86
C SER A 14 51.17 -56.98 -70.82
N GLU A 15 52.22 -56.20 -71.08
CA GLU A 15 52.65 -55.07 -70.26
C GLU A 15 51.61 -53.93 -70.32
N VAL A 16 51.15 -53.57 -71.53
CA VAL A 16 50.09 -52.57 -71.72
C VAL A 16 48.77 -53.01 -71.09
N ASP A 17 48.40 -54.29 -71.20
CA ASP A 17 47.21 -54.83 -70.55
C ASP A 17 47.34 -54.78 -69.02
N ALA A 18 48.54 -55.02 -68.46
CA ALA A 18 48.80 -54.91 -67.03
C ALA A 18 48.76 -53.46 -66.52
N GLU A 19 49.35 -52.52 -67.26
CA GLU A 19 49.26 -51.08 -66.98
C GLU A 19 47.81 -50.58 -67.06
N TRP A 20 47.05 -51.04 -68.05
CA TRP A 20 45.64 -50.70 -68.18
C TRP A 20 44.81 -51.22 -67.01
N MET A 21 45.11 -52.42 -66.52
CA MET A 21 44.41 -53.00 -65.38
C MET A 21 44.74 -52.30 -64.05
N THR A 22 45.99 -51.88 -63.86
CA THR A 22 46.40 -51.09 -62.69
C THR A 22 45.80 -49.68 -62.70
N TYR A 23 45.85 -48.99 -63.84
CA TYR A 23 45.21 -47.69 -64.03
C TYR A 23 43.69 -47.76 -63.78
N LYS A 24 43.03 -48.80 -64.31
CA LYS A 24 41.60 -49.02 -64.08
C LYS A 24 41.29 -49.27 -62.61
N ALA A 25 42.11 -50.07 -61.91
CA ALA A 25 41.96 -50.33 -60.49
C ALA A 25 42.14 -49.04 -59.64
N GLU A 26 43.15 -48.24 -59.94
CA GLU A 26 43.40 -46.96 -59.28
C GLU A 26 42.27 -45.96 -59.53
N ALA A 27 41.79 -45.86 -60.77
CA ALA A 27 40.65 -45.02 -61.12
C ALA A 27 39.40 -45.45 -60.34
N THR A 28 39.09 -46.74 -60.28
CA THR A 28 37.93 -47.23 -59.51
C THR A 28 38.05 -46.94 -58.00
N GLU A 29 39.24 -47.02 -57.44
CA GLU A 29 39.48 -46.70 -56.03
C GLU A 29 39.35 -45.20 -55.75
N ASN A 30 39.85 -44.34 -56.64
CA ASN A 30 39.65 -42.89 -56.54
C ASN A 30 38.17 -42.51 -56.66
N TRP A 31 37.43 -43.11 -57.59
CA TRP A 31 35.98 -42.91 -57.70
C TRP A 31 35.24 -43.36 -56.44
N ARG A 32 35.65 -44.49 -55.84
CA ARG A 32 35.09 -44.97 -54.57
C ARG A 32 35.34 -43.98 -53.44
N LYS A 33 36.57 -43.46 -53.30
CA LYS A 33 36.92 -42.45 -52.29
C LYS A 33 36.13 -41.16 -52.45
N LEU A 34 36.02 -40.64 -53.68
CA LEU A 34 35.25 -39.43 -53.97
C LEU A 34 33.75 -39.61 -53.65
N ALA A 35 33.19 -40.78 -53.96
CA ALA A 35 31.82 -41.10 -53.59
C ALA A 35 31.64 -41.18 -52.06
N GLU A 36 32.59 -41.78 -51.36
CA GLU A 36 32.60 -41.88 -49.90
C GLU A 36 32.70 -40.50 -49.24
N GLU A 37 33.60 -39.62 -49.71
CA GLU A 37 33.70 -38.23 -49.27
C GLU A 37 32.42 -37.42 -49.54
N ALA A 38 31.80 -37.57 -50.72
CA ALA A 38 30.56 -36.88 -51.04
C ALA A 38 29.41 -37.27 -50.10
N THR A 39 29.26 -38.57 -49.82
CA THR A 39 28.25 -39.06 -48.86
C THR A 39 28.54 -38.60 -47.43
N HIS A 40 29.82 -38.52 -47.04
CA HIS A 40 30.22 -38.01 -45.73
C HIS A 40 29.89 -36.52 -45.57
N ILE A 41 30.17 -35.70 -46.59
CA ILE A 41 29.86 -34.26 -46.60
C ILE A 41 28.34 -34.04 -46.55
N GLU A 42 27.55 -34.81 -47.31
CA GLU A 42 26.09 -34.73 -47.26
C GLU A 42 25.56 -35.09 -45.87
N ALA A 43 26.10 -36.14 -45.24
CA ALA A 43 25.73 -36.54 -43.88
C ALA A 43 26.08 -35.46 -42.84
N ILE A 44 27.26 -34.85 -42.94
CA ILE A 44 27.66 -33.72 -42.08
C ILE A 44 26.73 -32.53 -42.30
N ASN A 45 26.46 -32.15 -43.55
CA ASN A 45 25.61 -31.00 -43.84
C ASN A 45 24.18 -31.23 -43.32
N LYS A 46 23.61 -32.42 -43.55
CA LYS A 46 22.28 -32.78 -43.06
C LYS A 46 22.19 -32.78 -41.54
N SER A 47 23.19 -33.32 -40.85
CA SER A 47 23.23 -33.30 -39.38
C SER A 47 23.48 -31.90 -38.83
N ALA A 48 24.30 -31.08 -39.49
CA ALA A 48 24.52 -29.68 -39.13
C ALA A 48 23.25 -28.83 -39.31
N VAL A 49 22.51 -29.01 -40.41
CA VAL A 49 21.22 -28.35 -40.65
C VAL A 49 20.19 -28.80 -39.61
N ALA A 50 20.06 -30.11 -39.35
CA ALA A 50 19.15 -30.61 -38.31
C ALA A 50 19.51 -30.09 -36.91
N ALA A 51 20.81 -29.99 -36.59
CA ALA A 51 21.27 -29.42 -35.34
C ALA A 51 20.99 -27.91 -35.25
N ALA A 52 21.12 -27.18 -36.36
CA ALA A 52 20.78 -25.75 -36.43
C ALA A 52 19.28 -25.52 -36.25
N GLU A 53 18.43 -26.32 -36.91
CA GLU A 53 16.97 -26.28 -36.75
C GLU A 53 16.56 -26.57 -35.30
N SER A 54 17.15 -27.60 -34.69
CA SER A 54 16.87 -27.95 -33.29
C SER A 54 17.29 -26.84 -32.33
N ARG A 55 18.48 -26.25 -32.52
CA ARG A 55 18.95 -25.10 -31.71
C ARG A 55 18.05 -23.88 -31.89
N PHE A 56 17.65 -23.59 -33.12
CA PHE A 56 16.77 -22.46 -33.42
C PHE A 56 15.40 -22.66 -32.80
N ALA A 57 14.80 -23.85 -32.95
CA ALA A 57 13.53 -24.20 -32.31
C ALA A 57 13.61 -24.06 -30.79
N GLY A 58 14.68 -24.58 -30.17
CA GLY A 58 14.94 -24.43 -28.74
C GLY A 58 15.06 -22.96 -28.32
N SER A 59 15.78 -22.14 -29.08
CA SER A 59 15.92 -20.70 -28.79
C SER A 59 14.61 -19.94 -28.90
N ILE A 60 13.75 -20.27 -29.88
CA ILE A 60 12.43 -19.65 -30.03
C ILE A 60 11.53 -20.06 -28.86
N GLN A 61 11.58 -21.32 -28.44
CA GLN A 61 10.81 -21.82 -27.31
C GLN A 61 11.26 -21.20 -25.98
N ASP A 62 12.57 -21.05 -25.78
CA ASP A 62 13.14 -20.33 -24.63
C ASP A 62 12.74 -18.86 -24.62
N ALA A 63 12.76 -18.20 -25.79
CA ALA A 63 12.37 -16.81 -25.91
C ALA A 63 10.87 -16.61 -25.64
N GLN A 64 10.00 -17.50 -26.14
CA GLN A 64 8.57 -17.50 -25.83
C GLN A 64 8.33 -17.71 -24.34
N THR A 65 8.98 -18.70 -23.74
CA THR A 65 8.84 -18.99 -22.30
C THR A 65 9.29 -17.81 -21.44
N LYS A 66 10.40 -17.17 -21.78
CA LYS A 66 10.88 -15.95 -21.10
C LYS A 66 9.94 -14.78 -21.29
N LEU A 67 9.39 -14.59 -22.49
CA LEU A 67 8.45 -13.52 -22.79
C LEU A 67 7.14 -13.69 -22.02
N ASP A 68 6.58 -14.90 -22.00
CA ASP A 68 5.35 -15.21 -21.26
C ASP A 68 5.56 -15.07 -19.74
N GLY A 69 6.72 -15.51 -19.23
CA GLY A 69 7.13 -15.29 -17.85
C GLY A 69 7.25 -13.80 -17.50
N TRP A 70 7.87 -13.01 -18.39
CA TRP A 70 8.01 -11.56 -18.19
C TRP A 70 6.65 -10.83 -18.26
N ILE A 71 5.79 -11.16 -19.23
CA ILE A 71 4.45 -10.56 -19.38
C ILE A 71 3.59 -10.85 -18.15
N SER A 72 3.62 -12.09 -17.64
CA SER A 72 2.85 -12.47 -16.44
C SER A 72 3.35 -11.78 -15.18
N ALA A 73 4.66 -11.69 -14.96
CA ALA A 73 5.26 -10.95 -13.84
C ALA A 73 4.90 -9.45 -13.88
N GLN A 74 4.97 -8.83 -15.07
CA GLN A 74 4.59 -7.42 -15.27
C GLN A 74 3.08 -7.17 -15.07
N GLY A 75 2.23 -8.15 -15.44
CA GLY A 75 0.79 -8.08 -15.21
C GLY A 75 0.42 -8.08 -13.73
N GLU A 76 1.21 -8.73 -12.89
CA GLU A 76 1.04 -8.74 -11.44
C GLU A 76 1.50 -7.42 -10.80
N GLN A 77 2.67 -6.89 -11.18
CA GLN A 77 3.17 -5.60 -10.71
C GLN A 77 2.17 -4.45 -10.99
N ARG A 78 1.65 -4.37 -12.23
CA ARG A 78 0.69 -3.32 -12.62
C ARG A 78 -0.64 -3.36 -11.89
N GLN A 79 -1.05 -4.52 -11.37
CA GLN A 79 -2.28 -4.64 -10.57
C GLN A 79 -2.12 -4.06 -9.17
N LEU A 80 -0.88 -3.97 -8.66
CA LEU A 80 -0.55 -3.48 -7.33
C LEU A 80 -0.16 -2.00 -7.33
N GLU A 81 0.39 -1.48 -8.42
CA GLU A 81 0.71 -0.05 -8.58
C GLU A 81 -0.53 0.86 -8.48
N LYS A 82 -1.62 0.50 -9.17
CA LYS A 82 -2.87 1.28 -9.17
C LYS A 82 -3.47 1.46 -7.77
N PRO A 83 -3.64 0.39 -6.95
CA PRO A 83 -4.11 0.57 -5.58
C PRO A 83 -3.07 1.30 -4.72
N ALA A 84 -1.77 1.07 -4.88
CA ALA A 84 -0.73 1.80 -4.13
C ALA A 84 -0.83 3.32 -4.33
N ALA A 85 -0.92 3.77 -5.58
CA ALA A 85 -1.09 5.17 -5.93
C ALA A 85 -2.40 5.76 -5.36
N LEU A 86 -3.50 4.99 -5.39
CA LEU A 86 -4.79 5.40 -4.82
C LEU A 86 -4.70 5.63 -3.30
N TRP A 87 -4.00 4.77 -2.57
CA TRP A 87 -3.82 4.90 -1.12
C TRP A 87 -2.90 6.07 -0.76
N ALA A 88 -1.84 6.30 -1.54
CA ALA A 88 -1.00 7.49 -1.40
C ALA A 88 -1.79 8.79 -1.63
N GLU A 89 -2.66 8.82 -2.65
CA GLU A 89 -3.53 9.97 -2.92
C GLU A 89 -4.53 10.20 -1.78
N ARG A 90 -5.15 9.14 -1.27
CA ARG A 90 -6.08 9.21 -0.11
C ARG A 90 -5.37 9.70 1.14
N ALA A 91 -4.17 9.21 1.44
CA ALA A 91 -3.35 9.68 2.55
C ALA A 91 -3.03 11.19 2.42
N GLY A 92 -2.72 11.65 1.20
CA GLY A 92 -2.52 13.06 0.90
C GLY A 92 -3.78 13.93 1.10
N LYS A 93 -4.97 13.40 0.78
CA LYS A 93 -6.25 14.10 1.02
C LYS A 93 -6.58 14.18 2.51
N HIS A 94 -6.44 13.07 3.23
CA HIS A 94 -6.73 13.02 4.66
C HIS A 94 -5.74 13.83 5.50
N SER A 95 -4.46 13.87 5.13
CA SER A 95 -3.46 14.71 5.83
C SER A 95 -3.75 16.21 5.68
N LYS A 96 -4.18 16.66 4.48
CA LYS A 96 -4.61 18.04 4.25
C LYS A 96 -5.89 18.39 5.03
N GLN A 97 -6.85 17.46 5.10
CA GLN A 97 -8.05 17.66 5.91
C GLN A 97 -7.72 17.70 7.40
N ALA A 98 -6.85 16.82 7.90
CA ALA A 98 -6.37 16.86 9.29
C ALA A 98 -5.70 18.20 9.62
N ALA A 99 -4.83 18.72 8.75
CA ALA A 99 -4.21 20.04 8.93
C ALA A 99 -5.24 21.18 8.96
N LYS A 100 -6.28 21.10 8.11
CA LYS A 100 -7.39 22.07 8.12
C LYS A 100 -8.19 22.00 9.42
N TRP A 101 -8.52 20.80 9.89
CA TRP A 101 -9.23 20.60 11.16
C TRP A 101 -8.40 21.05 12.37
N GLN A 102 -7.08 20.85 12.34
CA GLN A 102 -6.15 21.36 13.36
C GLN A 102 -6.14 22.89 13.39
N SER A 103 -6.06 23.55 12.23
CA SER A 103 -6.11 25.01 12.16
C SER A 103 -7.46 25.54 12.66
N MET A 104 -8.57 24.92 12.24
CA MET A 104 -9.90 25.28 12.71
C MET A 104 -10.08 25.09 14.22
N SER A 105 -9.55 24.02 14.82
CA SER A 105 -9.68 23.78 16.25
C SER A 105 -8.89 24.80 17.09
N ILE A 106 -7.73 25.26 16.60
CA ILE A 106 -6.98 26.34 17.25
C ILE A 106 -7.74 27.67 17.15
N ILE A 107 -8.29 28.00 15.98
CA ILE A 107 -9.05 29.24 15.76
C ILE A 107 -10.31 29.26 16.62
N VAL A 108 -11.11 28.19 16.58
CA VAL A 108 -12.31 28.03 17.42
C VAL A 108 -11.92 28.02 18.90
N GLY A 109 -10.76 27.43 19.21
CA GLY A 109 -10.12 27.43 20.51
C GLY A 109 -9.97 28.83 21.12
N ILE A 110 -9.31 29.71 20.36
CA ILE A 110 -9.05 31.09 20.77
C ILE A 110 -10.34 31.91 20.74
N ALA A 111 -11.13 31.80 19.66
CA ALA A 111 -12.36 32.56 19.49
C ALA A 111 -13.40 32.24 20.58
N GLY A 112 -13.52 30.97 20.97
CA GLY A 112 -14.45 30.54 22.02
C GLY A 112 -14.10 31.10 23.40
N LEU A 113 -12.81 31.23 23.72
CA LEU A 113 -12.35 31.87 24.95
C LEU A 113 -12.61 33.38 24.95
N VAL A 114 -12.35 34.06 23.83
CA VAL A 114 -12.69 35.49 23.67
C VAL A 114 -14.19 35.71 23.79
N PHE A 115 -14.99 34.83 23.17
CA PHE A 115 -16.45 34.90 23.26
C PHE A 115 -16.96 34.63 24.67
N ALA A 116 -16.31 33.76 25.46
CA ALA A 116 -16.67 33.56 26.87
C ALA A 116 -16.54 34.85 27.69
N ALA A 117 -15.51 35.67 27.42
CA ALA A 117 -15.37 36.98 28.05
C ALA A 117 -16.50 37.94 27.62
N LEU A 118 -16.90 37.93 26.34
CA LEU A 118 -18.04 38.72 25.86
C LEU A 118 -19.35 38.27 26.53
N VAL A 119 -19.60 36.96 26.64
CA VAL A 119 -20.76 36.40 27.34
C VAL A 119 -20.78 36.85 28.80
N ALA A 120 -19.63 36.88 29.48
CA ALA A 120 -19.53 37.36 30.86
C ALA A 120 -19.94 38.84 30.97
N VAL A 121 -19.43 39.69 30.07
CA VAL A 121 -19.78 41.12 30.06
C VAL A 121 -21.27 41.33 29.76
N ILE A 122 -21.83 40.61 28.78
CA ILE A 122 -23.24 40.69 28.40
C ILE A 122 -24.14 40.21 29.55
N ALA A 123 -23.81 39.06 30.16
CA ALA A 123 -24.56 38.50 31.28
C ALA A 123 -24.55 39.45 32.50
N PHE A 124 -23.40 40.08 32.79
CA PHE A 124 -23.30 41.07 33.86
C PHE A 124 -24.14 42.32 33.57
N LYS A 125 -24.13 42.82 32.32
CA LYS A 125 -24.97 43.95 31.90
C LYS A 125 -26.46 43.63 31.96
N LEU A 126 -26.85 42.39 31.67
CA LEU A 126 -28.24 41.91 31.74
C LEU A 126 -28.70 41.67 33.18
N ALA A 127 -27.79 41.20 34.06
CA ALA A 127 -28.08 40.95 35.47
C ALA A 127 -28.46 42.22 36.23
N LYS A 128 -27.78 43.33 35.93
CA LYS A 128 -27.98 44.62 36.61
C LYS A 128 -29.46 45.07 36.63
N PRO A 129 -30.16 45.29 35.50
CA PRO A 129 -31.56 45.67 35.51
C PRO A 129 -32.49 44.56 36.04
N LEU A 130 -32.12 43.30 35.84
CA LEU A 130 -32.92 42.14 36.27
C LEU A 130 -33.02 42.06 37.80
N PHE A 131 -31.92 42.30 38.51
CA PHE A 131 -31.87 42.23 39.98
C PHE A 131 -32.03 43.59 40.67
N ASP A 132 -31.80 44.72 39.98
CA ASP A 132 -32.17 46.05 40.49
C ASP A 132 -33.70 46.18 40.62
N ALA A 133 -34.49 45.54 39.75
CA ALA A 133 -35.96 45.54 39.79
C ALA A 133 -36.57 44.50 40.77
N ALA A 134 -35.78 43.50 41.20
CA ALA A 134 -36.26 42.38 42.01
C ALA A 134 -36.16 42.61 43.53
N ILE A 135 -35.55 43.71 43.99
CA ILE A 135 -35.48 44.05 45.42
C ILE A 135 -36.42 45.21 45.78
N VAL A 136 -37.22 44.95 46.81
CA VAL A 136 -38.28 45.72 47.46
C VAL A 136 -38.09 47.25 47.44
N PRO A 137 -39.13 48.04 47.11
CA PRO A 137 -39.12 49.49 47.28
C PRO A 137 -38.86 49.85 48.75
N GLY A 138 -37.67 50.39 49.04
CA GLY A 138 -37.26 50.81 50.39
C GLY A 138 -35.86 50.39 50.86
N ALA A 139 -35.11 49.59 50.09
CA ALA A 139 -33.72 49.26 50.46
C ALA A 139 -32.81 50.52 50.39
N PRO A 140 -32.02 50.84 51.43
CA PRO A 140 -31.18 52.04 51.42
C PRO A 140 -30.13 51.96 50.31
N ALA A 141 -30.20 52.90 49.38
CA ALA A 141 -29.42 52.95 48.14
C ALA A 141 -27.89 53.12 48.33
N LYS A 142 -27.43 53.39 49.56
CA LYS A 142 -26.02 53.51 49.91
C LYS A 142 -25.77 52.92 51.29
N LEU A 143 -25.23 51.70 51.33
CA LEU A 143 -24.40 51.32 52.47
C LEU A 143 -23.07 52.11 52.38
N LEU A 144 -22.47 52.39 53.54
CA LEU A 144 -21.25 53.19 53.73
C LEU A 144 -20.20 52.98 52.63
N ALA A 145 -19.52 54.07 52.24
CA ALA A 145 -18.43 54.06 51.27
C ALA A 145 -17.43 52.95 51.58
N GLY A 146 -17.46 51.85 50.80
CA GLY A 146 -16.65 50.66 51.01
C GLY A 146 -17.42 49.34 51.11
N THR A 147 -18.75 49.35 51.23
CA THR A 147 -19.57 48.13 51.30
C THR A 147 -20.26 47.81 49.96
N LEU A 148 -20.13 46.56 49.49
CA LEU A 148 -20.71 46.06 48.23
C LEU A 148 -22.25 46.18 48.25
N ARG A 149 -22.86 46.49 47.09
CA ARG A 149 -24.34 46.54 46.96
C ARG A 149 -24.93 45.19 47.37
N PRO A 150 -26.05 45.14 48.13
CA PRO A 150 -26.64 43.88 48.56
C PRO A 150 -27.09 42.98 47.37
N THR A 151 -27.37 43.55 46.20
CA THR A 151 -27.69 42.82 44.94
C THR A 151 -26.49 42.14 44.29
N PHE A 152 -25.26 42.54 44.62
CA PHE A 152 -24.05 42.12 43.91
C PHE A 152 -23.82 40.61 43.93
N HIS A 153 -24.20 39.93 45.02
CA HIS A 153 -24.07 38.47 45.13
C HIS A 153 -24.94 37.73 44.10
N TYR A 154 -26.19 38.16 43.88
CA TYR A 154 -27.09 37.55 42.91
C TYR A 154 -26.66 37.85 41.46
N GLU A 155 -26.18 39.07 41.19
CA GLU A 155 -25.62 39.46 39.89
C GLU A 155 -24.39 38.59 39.52
N LEU A 156 -23.51 38.33 40.49
CA LEU A 156 -22.33 37.48 40.31
C LEU A 156 -22.69 36.02 40.07
N ILE A 157 -23.65 35.47 40.83
CA ILE A 157 -24.11 34.08 40.68
C ILE A 157 -24.74 33.88 39.29
N PHE A 158 -25.59 34.80 38.84
CA PHE A 158 -26.23 34.72 37.53
C PHE A 158 -25.21 34.79 36.38
N THR A 159 -24.28 35.75 36.46
CA THR A 159 -23.20 35.91 35.48
C THR A 159 -22.29 34.67 35.45
N GLY A 160 -21.92 34.15 36.63
CA GLY A 160 -21.14 32.93 36.78
C GLY A 160 -21.85 31.71 36.20
N ALA A 161 -23.15 31.56 36.44
CA ALA A 161 -23.92 30.43 35.92
C ALA A 161 -24.00 30.42 34.38
N ILE A 162 -24.28 31.57 33.75
CA ILE A 162 -24.36 31.67 32.28
C ILE A 162 -23.00 31.43 31.62
N THR A 163 -21.95 32.03 32.16
CA THR A 163 -20.59 31.86 31.63
C THR A 163 -20.11 30.42 31.76
N LEU A 164 -20.44 29.76 32.88
CA LEU A 164 -20.11 28.36 33.11
C LEU A 164 -20.91 27.40 32.21
N ALA A 165 -22.19 27.70 31.96
CA ALA A 165 -22.99 26.98 30.97
C ALA A 165 -22.40 27.11 29.56
N TRP A 166 -22.00 28.32 29.15
CA TRP A 166 -21.31 28.54 27.88
C TRP A 166 -20.00 27.74 27.79
N LEU A 167 -19.14 27.84 28.82
CA LEU A 167 -17.88 27.11 28.87
C LEU A 167 -18.09 25.59 28.77
N THR A 168 -19.12 25.06 29.42
CA THR A 168 -19.44 23.63 29.37
C THR A 168 -19.82 23.20 27.94
N MET A 169 -20.71 23.95 27.28
CA MET A 169 -21.09 23.69 25.89
C MET A 169 -19.90 23.83 24.94
N TYR A 170 -19.05 24.83 25.14
CA TYR A 170 -17.86 25.07 24.36
C TYR A 170 -16.83 23.94 24.49
N LEU A 171 -16.56 23.46 25.71
CA LEU A 171 -15.65 22.33 25.95
C LEU A 171 -16.17 21.05 25.30
N TRP A 172 -17.49 20.84 25.31
CA TRP A 172 -18.11 19.71 24.62
C TRP A 172 -17.96 19.81 23.10
N ALA A 173 -18.19 20.98 22.50
CA ALA A 173 -17.96 21.20 21.07
C ALA A 173 -16.48 21.02 20.68
N MET A 174 -15.56 21.52 21.51
CA MET A 174 -14.11 21.33 21.32
C MET A 174 -13.73 19.85 21.37
N ARG A 175 -14.32 19.07 22.29
CA ARG A 175 -14.12 17.61 22.35
C ARG A 175 -14.49 16.93 21.03
N ILE A 176 -15.61 17.32 20.41
CA ILE A 176 -16.04 16.77 19.11
C ILE A 176 -15.04 17.14 18.00
N LEU A 177 -14.58 18.40 17.96
CA LEU A 177 -13.59 18.85 16.98
C LEU A 177 -12.26 18.11 17.09
N VAL A 178 -11.75 17.94 18.32
CA VAL A 178 -10.53 17.18 18.58
C VAL A 178 -10.71 15.72 18.13
N ARG A 179 -11.87 15.12 18.44
CA ARG A 179 -12.17 13.75 18.01
C ARG A 179 -12.17 13.61 16.49
N LEU A 180 -12.83 14.53 15.78
CA LEU A 180 -12.84 14.54 14.31
C LEU A 180 -11.44 14.68 13.72
N TYR A 181 -10.62 15.57 14.29
CA TYR A 181 -9.20 15.69 13.92
C TYR A 181 -8.45 14.36 14.12
N THR A 182 -8.60 13.72 15.29
CA THR A 182 -7.90 12.46 15.57
C THR A 182 -8.34 11.34 14.62
N THR A 183 -9.64 11.24 14.30
CA THR A 183 -10.15 10.26 13.33
C THR A 183 -9.51 10.48 11.97
N GLU A 184 -9.58 11.70 11.44
CA GLU A 184 -9.01 12.03 10.12
C GLU A 184 -7.50 11.79 10.06
N HIS A 185 -6.78 12.10 11.14
CA HIS A 185 -5.35 11.87 11.27
C HIS A 185 -5.00 10.37 11.31
N HIS A 186 -5.75 9.56 12.06
CA HIS A 186 -5.56 8.11 12.09
C HIS A 186 -5.86 7.48 10.72
N LEU A 187 -6.90 7.94 10.02
CA LEU A 187 -7.19 7.51 8.65
C LEU A 187 -6.06 7.86 7.69
N ALA A 188 -5.47 9.06 7.82
CA ALA A 188 -4.32 9.45 7.01
C ALA A 188 -3.10 8.55 7.25
N ILE A 189 -2.79 8.25 8.52
CA ILE A 189 -1.67 7.36 8.90
C ILE A 189 -1.91 5.95 8.35
N ASP A 190 -3.10 5.38 8.56
CA ASP A 190 -3.42 4.03 8.09
C ASP A 190 -3.34 3.94 6.56
N ALA A 191 -3.88 4.93 5.82
CA ALA A 191 -3.76 4.99 4.38
C ALA A 191 -2.30 5.09 3.90
N SER A 192 -1.47 5.90 4.58
CA SER A 192 -0.05 6.05 4.25
C SER A 192 0.75 4.77 4.50
N ALA A 193 0.47 4.08 5.61
CA ALA A 193 1.13 2.83 5.98
C ALA A 193 0.80 1.72 4.96
N ARG A 194 -0.47 1.62 4.54
CA ARG A 194 -0.88 0.69 3.47
C ARG A 194 -0.15 0.98 2.16
N GLY A 195 -0.07 2.26 1.77
CA GLY A 195 0.69 2.68 0.58
C GLY A 195 2.15 2.25 0.63
N ALA A 196 2.84 2.54 1.74
CA ALA A 196 4.25 2.16 1.93
C ALA A 196 4.48 0.64 1.94
N MET A 197 3.57 -0.14 2.53
CA MET A 197 3.64 -1.61 2.48
C MET A 197 3.46 -2.17 1.07
N MET A 198 2.54 -1.59 0.28
CA MET A 198 2.36 -1.97 -1.13
C MET A 198 3.60 -1.66 -1.97
N GLU A 199 4.19 -0.49 -1.77
CA GLU A 199 5.41 -0.07 -2.48
C GLU A 199 6.61 -0.94 -2.08
N ALA A 200 6.76 -1.27 -0.80
CA ALA A 200 7.78 -2.21 -0.33
C ALA A 200 7.60 -3.62 -0.93
N TYR A 201 6.36 -4.11 -1.02
CA TYR A 201 6.06 -5.39 -1.67
C TYR A 201 6.32 -5.36 -3.17
N LEU A 202 6.00 -4.26 -3.86
CA LEU A 202 6.33 -4.06 -5.27
C LEU A 202 7.84 -4.12 -5.51
N GLY A 203 8.64 -3.47 -4.66
CA GLY A 203 10.10 -3.54 -4.71
C GLY A 203 10.66 -4.94 -4.44
N LEU A 204 10.03 -5.72 -3.56
CA LEU A 204 10.39 -7.13 -3.34
C LEU A 204 10.08 -8.01 -4.55
N ILE A 205 8.99 -7.75 -5.28
CA ILE A 205 8.68 -8.44 -6.54
C ILE A 205 9.70 -8.06 -7.62
N GLU A 206 10.06 -6.77 -7.72
CA GLU A 206 11.07 -6.30 -8.69
C GLU A 206 12.46 -6.88 -8.44
N ALA A 207 12.82 -7.11 -7.18
CA ALA A 207 14.08 -7.73 -6.78
C ALA A 207 14.10 -9.28 -6.89
N ASP A 208 13.05 -9.91 -7.43
CA ASP A 208 12.85 -11.37 -7.47
C ASP A 208 12.96 -12.03 -6.07
N ALA A 209 12.68 -11.26 -5.02
CA ALA A 209 12.85 -11.65 -3.62
C ALA A 209 11.51 -11.98 -2.93
N ALA A 210 10.37 -11.72 -3.58
CA ALA A 210 9.04 -12.07 -3.10
C ALA A 210 8.57 -13.42 -3.67
N ASN A 211 8.19 -14.36 -2.80
CA ASN A 211 7.60 -15.63 -3.24
C ASN A 211 6.07 -15.50 -3.34
N ALA A 212 5.44 -16.28 -4.23
CA ALA A 212 3.97 -16.37 -4.35
C ALA A 212 3.29 -16.81 -3.02
N ALA A 213 4.04 -17.48 -2.14
CA ALA A 213 3.61 -17.84 -0.79
C ALA A 213 3.44 -16.64 0.16
N ASP A 214 4.15 -15.54 -0.06
CA ASP A 214 4.12 -14.35 0.79
C ASP A 214 2.93 -13.43 0.45
N ARG A 215 2.38 -13.58 -0.75
CA ARG A 215 1.23 -12.83 -1.27
C ARG A 215 0.01 -12.85 -0.33
N PRO A 216 -0.50 -14.01 0.13
CA PRO A 216 -1.62 -14.03 1.06
C PRO A 216 -1.31 -13.35 2.41
N ILE A 217 -0.05 -13.41 2.88
CA ILE A 217 0.38 -12.76 4.13
C ILE A 217 0.34 -11.23 3.96
N VAL A 218 0.89 -10.72 2.87
CA VAL A 218 0.87 -9.29 2.56
C VAL A 218 -0.55 -8.79 2.34
N LEU A 219 -1.38 -9.52 1.60
CA LEU A 219 -2.79 -9.15 1.38
C LEU A 219 -3.60 -9.18 2.70
N GLN A 220 -3.35 -10.14 3.58
CA GLN A 220 -3.99 -10.17 4.89
C GLN A 220 -3.58 -8.98 5.76
N ALA A 221 -2.31 -8.58 5.72
CA ALA A 221 -1.83 -7.37 6.39
C ALA A 221 -2.49 -6.09 5.80
N LEU A 222 -2.63 -6.04 4.46
CA LEU A 222 -3.19 -4.90 3.74
C LEU A 222 -4.70 -4.71 3.96
N PHE A 223 -5.45 -5.81 4.06
CA PHE A 223 -6.90 -5.82 4.22
C PHE A 223 -7.36 -5.97 5.66
N ARG A 224 -6.45 -5.78 6.63
CA ARG A 224 -6.85 -5.77 8.05
C ARG A 224 -7.91 -4.69 8.28
N PRO A 225 -9.03 -5.01 8.95
CA PRO A 225 -10.03 -4.01 9.31
C PRO A 225 -9.41 -2.98 10.25
N VAL A 226 -9.57 -1.69 9.92
CA VAL A 226 -9.15 -0.58 10.78
C VAL A 226 -9.95 -0.67 12.07
N GLN A 227 -9.24 -0.82 13.19
CA GLN A 227 -9.86 -0.76 14.52
C GLN A 227 -10.11 0.71 14.82
N ASP A 228 -11.19 1.27 14.29
CA ASP A 228 -11.63 2.61 14.68
C ASP A 228 -12.21 2.52 16.09
N GLY A 229 -11.51 3.08 17.07
CA GLY A 229 -11.91 3.10 18.48
C GLY A 229 -13.20 3.88 18.75
N MET A 230 -13.78 4.51 17.72
CA MET A 230 -14.96 5.37 17.80
C MET A 230 -16.21 4.71 18.40
N VAL A 231 -16.35 3.38 18.40
CA VAL A 231 -17.54 2.71 18.96
C VAL A 231 -17.39 2.27 20.43
N ARG A 232 -16.17 2.27 20.98
CA ARG A 232 -15.91 1.71 22.33
C ARG A 232 -15.75 2.72 23.46
N ASP A 233 -15.29 3.94 23.17
CA ASP A 233 -14.80 4.88 24.19
C ASP A 233 -15.77 6.03 24.58
N ASP A 234 -17.04 5.95 24.23
CA ASP A 234 -18.01 7.03 24.53
C ASP A 234 -18.59 7.02 25.96
N GLY A 235 -18.18 6.07 26.81
CA GLY A 235 -18.56 6.05 28.22
C GLY A 235 -17.43 6.57 29.12
N PRO A 236 -17.71 7.40 30.16
CA PRO A 236 -16.75 7.68 31.22
C PRO A 236 -16.19 6.34 31.76
N PRO A 237 -14.86 6.20 31.95
CA PRO A 237 -14.28 4.99 32.50
C PRO A 237 -14.82 4.79 33.92
N GLY A 238 -15.81 3.89 34.05
CA GLY A 238 -16.46 3.58 35.32
C GLY A 238 -17.99 3.48 35.28
N ILE A 239 -18.68 4.00 34.26
CA ILE A 239 -20.15 3.93 34.17
C ILE A 239 -20.57 3.14 32.92
N THR A 240 -20.13 1.89 32.82
CA THR A 240 -20.72 0.98 31.84
C THR A 240 -22.05 0.46 32.40
N PRO A 241 -23.10 0.29 31.58
CA PRO A 241 -24.35 -0.33 32.02
C PRO A 241 -24.14 -1.69 32.70
N ALA A 242 -23.11 -2.43 32.27
CA ALA A 242 -22.67 -3.68 32.88
C ALA A 242 -22.15 -3.52 34.32
N ALA A 243 -21.39 -2.46 34.61
CA ALA A 243 -20.89 -2.18 35.97
C ALA A 243 -22.02 -1.74 36.91
N LEU A 244 -22.97 -0.95 36.43
CA LEU A 244 -24.17 -0.58 37.19
C LEU A 244 -25.05 -1.79 37.50
N LEU A 245 -25.30 -2.66 36.52
CA LEU A 245 -26.05 -3.91 36.72
C LEU A 245 -25.34 -4.86 37.69
N SER A 246 -24.01 -4.95 37.63
CA SER A 246 -23.22 -5.75 38.57
C SER A 246 -23.30 -5.20 40.00
N SER A 247 -23.24 -3.88 40.19
CA SER A 247 -23.38 -3.26 41.52
C SER A 247 -24.78 -3.46 42.14
N ILE A 248 -25.82 -3.43 41.31
CA ILE A 248 -27.22 -3.68 41.74
C ILE A 248 -27.46 -5.17 42.02
N ALA A 249 -26.89 -6.07 41.20
CA ALA A 249 -26.96 -7.51 41.42
C ALA A 249 -26.17 -7.95 42.65
N GLY A 250 -25.00 -7.34 42.91
CA GLY A 250 -24.16 -7.60 44.08
C GLY A 250 -24.81 -7.15 45.40
N ALA A 251 -25.61 -6.07 45.39
CA ALA A 251 -26.30 -5.58 46.59
C ALA A 251 -27.46 -6.48 47.05
N LYS A 252 -27.96 -7.39 46.20
CA LYS A 252 -29.11 -8.27 46.51
C LYS A 252 -28.72 -9.70 46.91
N GLY A 253 -27.42 -10.05 46.88
CA GLY A 253 -26.91 -11.39 47.19
C GLY A 253 -26.21 -11.54 48.55
N GLY A 254 -26.06 -10.46 49.33
CA GLY A 254 -25.42 -10.48 50.64
C GLY A 254 -26.42 -10.41 51.77
N ASN A 255 -27.10 -11.51 52.06
CA ASN A 255 -27.66 -11.86 53.38
C ASN A 255 -28.22 -13.29 53.29
N SER A 256 -27.33 -14.26 53.47
CA SER A 256 -27.64 -15.64 53.87
C SER A 256 -26.45 -16.16 54.66
#